data_AF-A0A0A7PBT4-F1
#
_entry.id   AF-A0A0A7PBT4-F1
#
_cell.length_a   1.000
_cell.length_b   1.000
_cell.length_c   1.000
_cell.angle_alpha   90.00
_cell.angle_beta   90.00
_cell.angle_gamma   90.00
#
_symmetry.space_group_name_H-M   'P 1'
#
loop_
_entity.id
_entity.type
_entity.pdbx_description
1 polymer ?
#
loop_
_entity_poly.entity_id
_entity_poly.type
_entity_poly.pdbx_seq_one_letter_code
_entity_poly.pdbx_strand_id
1 'polypeptide(L)'
;MLKQDSSREDAGATLKATASSPPPRQDIPQANLYATASLIAPAEPHSVGHLGDEAQIKFADRTPSDCGHFVNASHDRGAAVGSELTDQGQPCFGTPAPDSLIGEIVSIYRRYEDLRRARQRIELQAIATCRTVCGGDKTEGMKLYKAPTEQVALWLMPYGAAMAPLTVAIKEHEKLLTKLGKKLPVAAWADTVPGLSPRFLAAIVGECGTGPGEFKSVSALWKRMGMAVINGGRQRRVTGDAAIEHGYVARRRALMWNIGDQVAVRQGVRNPKDDDGKPTGANAINDWGALYLERKAYEIAREVEPGKPVTPMHAHNRAKRYVEKRLLRELWKAWRRALARPEPSGIAPAS
;
A
#
# COMPACT_ATOMS: atom_id res chain seq x y z
N MET A 1 -38.48 -7.73 -51.68
CA MET A 1 -38.04 -8.21 -53.01
C MET A 1 -38.06 -7.00 -53.94
N LEU A 2 -36.95 -6.77 -54.65
CA LEU A 2 -36.74 -5.79 -55.73
C LEU A 2 -36.75 -4.29 -55.35
N LYS A 3 -35.55 -3.76 -55.05
CA LYS A 3 -35.20 -2.36 -55.33
C LYS A 3 -34.64 -2.30 -56.75
N GLN A 4 -35.20 -1.42 -57.57
CA GLN A 4 -34.74 -1.10 -58.92
C GLN A 4 -33.74 0.06 -58.88
N ASP A 5 -32.80 -0.02 -59.82
CA ASP A 5 -31.72 0.91 -60.11
C ASP A 5 -32.21 2.29 -60.56
N SER A 6 -31.45 3.32 -60.20
CA SER A 6 -31.43 4.59 -60.91
C SER A 6 -29.99 5.01 -61.15
N SER A 7 -29.63 4.97 -62.42
CA SER A 7 -28.44 5.51 -63.06
C SER A 7 -28.26 7.02 -62.84
N ARG A 8 -27.01 7.47 -62.73
CA ARG A 8 -26.53 8.64 -63.51
C ARG A 8 -25.01 8.73 -63.49
N GLU A 9 -24.46 8.73 -64.70
CA GLU A 9 -23.12 9.18 -65.05
C GLU A 9 -23.00 10.69 -64.78
N ASP A 10 -21.81 11.14 -64.37
CA ASP A 10 -21.26 12.41 -64.85
C ASP A 10 -19.75 12.48 -64.63
N ALA A 11 -19.13 13.13 -65.60
CA ALA A 11 -17.73 13.07 -65.97
C ALA A 11 -16.84 14.08 -65.22
N GLY A 12 -15.54 13.76 -65.22
CA GLY A 12 -14.50 14.76 -65.49
C GLY A 12 -13.83 15.41 -64.28
N ALA A 13 -12.52 15.18 -64.14
CA ALA A 13 -11.48 16.22 -64.21
C ALA A 13 -10.18 15.70 -63.60
N THR A 14 -9.27 15.28 -64.47
CA THR A 14 -7.90 14.88 -64.14
C THR A 14 -7.05 16.14 -63.96
N LEU A 15 -6.75 16.54 -62.72
CA LEU A 15 -5.75 17.57 -62.43
C LEU A 15 -4.39 16.92 -62.19
N LYS A 16 -3.47 17.09 -63.16
CA LYS A 16 -2.04 16.83 -63.01
C LYS A 16 -1.44 17.89 -62.09
N ALA A 17 -1.04 17.50 -60.88
CA ALA A 17 -0.21 18.33 -60.01
C ALA A 17 1.27 18.16 -60.38
N THR A 18 1.87 19.24 -60.84
CA THR A 18 3.31 19.41 -61.10
C THR A 18 4.10 19.38 -59.78
N ALA A 19 5.13 18.55 -59.71
CA ALA A 19 6.07 18.47 -58.59
C ALA A 19 6.92 19.75 -58.48
N SER A 20 6.79 20.46 -57.36
CA SER A 20 7.68 21.54 -56.95
C SER A 20 8.80 20.97 -56.08
N SER A 21 10.05 21.24 -56.46
CA SER A 21 11.25 20.86 -55.69
C SER A 21 11.29 21.57 -54.33
N PRO A 22 11.68 20.88 -53.25
CA PRO A 22 11.93 21.52 -51.96
C PRO A 22 13.21 22.38 -52.00
N PRO A 23 13.26 23.52 -51.28
CA PRO A 23 14.43 24.37 -51.21
C PRO A 23 15.56 23.71 -50.38
N PRO A 24 16.83 24.10 -50.63
CA PRO A 24 17.99 23.53 -49.94
C PRO A 24 18.02 23.92 -48.45
N ARG A 25 18.34 22.93 -47.61
CA ARG A 25 18.63 23.10 -46.17
C ARG A 25 19.81 24.07 -46.00
N GLN A 26 19.60 25.13 -45.22
CA GLN A 26 20.67 25.95 -44.69
C GLN A 26 21.19 25.29 -43.40
N ASP A 27 22.47 24.91 -43.41
CA ASP A 27 23.17 24.40 -42.24
C ASP A 27 23.43 25.56 -41.25
N ILE A 28 22.76 25.52 -40.11
CA ILE A 28 23.05 26.39 -38.96
C ILE A 28 24.09 25.67 -38.09
N PRO A 29 25.27 26.28 -37.82
CA PRO A 29 26.25 25.67 -36.93
C PRO A 29 25.72 25.69 -35.49
N GLN A 30 25.54 24.51 -34.90
CA GLN A 30 25.23 24.34 -33.48
C GLN A 30 26.42 24.79 -32.62
N ALA A 31 26.33 26.01 -32.09
CA ALA A 31 27.19 26.46 -31.01
C ALA A 31 26.72 25.87 -29.67
N ASN A 32 27.52 24.92 -29.20
CA ASN A 32 27.78 24.51 -27.81
C ASN A 32 27.01 25.27 -26.70
N LEU A 33 25.94 24.67 -26.19
CA LEU A 33 25.24 25.12 -24.98
C LEU A 33 24.85 23.94 -24.07
N TYR A 34 25.71 22.93 -23.89
CA TYR A 34 25.58 21.96 -22.80
C TYR A 34 26.95 21.43 -22.37
N ALA A 35 27.72 22.26 -21.67
CA ALA A 35 28.96 21.84 -21.01
C ALA A 35 29.00 22.36 -19.56
N THR A 36 28.05 21.93 -18.72
CA THR A 36 28.17 21.97 -17.24
C THR A 36 27.07 21.10 -16.61
N ALA A 37 27.03 19.81 -16.93
CA ALA A 37 26.29 18.81 -16.16
C ALA A 37 26.96 17.43 -16.26
N SER A 38 28.29 17.41 -16.11
CA SER A 38 29.05 16.17 -16.00
C SER A 38 29.43 15.97 -14.54
N LEU A 39 28.56 15.30 -13.78
CA LEU A 39 28.88 14.59 -12.52
C LEU A 39 27.68 13.77 -11.98
N ILE A 40 26.83 13.23 -12.86
CA ILE A 40 25.92 12.13 -12.51
C ILE A 40 26.08 11.07 -13.60
N ALA A 41 26.66 9.93 -13.23
CA ALA A 41 26.84 8.80 -14.12
C ALA A 41 25.49 8.37 -14.73
N PRO A 42 25.39 8.12 -16.05
CA PRO A 42 24.19 7.57 -16.64
C PRO A 42 24.00 6.14 -16.11
N ALA A 43 22.86 5.90 -15.44
CA ALA A 43 22.39 4.54 -15.21
C ALA A 43 22.07 3.92 -16.59
N GLU A 44 22.68 2.77 -16.87
CA GLU A 44 22.46 2.03 -18.11
C GLU A 44 20.97 1.75 -18.34
N PRO A 45 20.50 1.80 -19.60
CA PRO A 45 19.15 1.37 -19.93
C PRO A 45 19.06 -0.14 -19.73
N HIS A 46 18.40 -0.58 -18.66
CA HIS A 46 17.97 -1.97 -18.55
C HIS A 46 17.05 -2.30 -19.74
N SER A 47 17.52 -3.18 -20.60
CA SER A 47 16.72 -3.77 -21.67
C SER A 47 15.50 -4.46 -21.05
N VAL A 48 14.32 -3.96 -21.38
CA VAL A 48 13.07 -4.63 -21.03
C VAL A 48 12.98 -5.85 -21.95
N GLY A 49 13.28 -7.02 -21.38
CA GLY A 49 13.08 -8.30 -22.05
C GLY A 49 11.63 -8.43 -22.50
N HIS A 50 11.47 -8.66 -23.80
CA HIS A 50 10.22 -8.97 -24.48
C HIS A 50 9.64 -10.27 -23.90
N LEU A 51 8.55 -10.16 -23.13
CA LEU A 51 7.71 -11.29 -22.74
C LEU A 51 6.55 -11.38 -23.75
N GLY A 52 6.44 -12.54 -24.38
CA GLY A 52 5.55 -12.80 -25.50
C GLY A 52 4.06 -12.90 -25.17
N ASP A 53 3.29 -12.81 -26.25
CA ASP A 53 1.92 -13.28 -26.48
C ASP A 53 0.88 -13.05 -25.39
N GLU A 54 0.26 -11.86 -25.45
CA GLU A 54 -1.03 -11.59 -24.82
C GLU A 54 -2.16 -12.29 -25.57
N ALA A 55 -2.70 -13.33 -24.95
CA ALA A 55 -4.01 -13.86 -25.28
C ALA A 55 -5.10 -12.78 -25.02
N GLN A 56 -5.81 -12.40 -26.09
CA GLN A 56 -6.96 -11.51 -26.02
C GLN A 56 -8.09 -12.13 -25.18
N ILE A 57 -8.23 -11.70 -23.93
CA ILE A 57 -9.42 -11.98 -23.11
C ILE A 57 -10.52 -11.01 -23.53
N LYS A 58 -11.45 -11.50 -24.35
CA LYS A 58 -12.72 -10.83 -24.65
C LYS A 58 -13.58 -10.79 -23.38
N PHE A 59 -13.73 -9.61 -22.79
CA PHE A 59 -14.76 -9.35 -21.79
C PHE A 59 -16.10 -9.19 -22.51
N ALA A 60 -16.93 -10.24 -22.45
CA ALA A 60 -18.32 -10.16 -22.86
C ALA A 60 -19.15 -9.44 -21.79
N ASP A 61 -19.96 -8.50 -22.28
CA ASP A 61 -21.08 -7.77 -21.68
C ASP A 61 -21.49 -8.15 -20.25
N ARG A 62 -21.17 -7.27 -19.31
CA ARG A 62 -21.93 -7.11 -18.06
C ARG A 62 -22.63 -5.77 -18.08
N THR A 63 -23.95 -5.82 -17.94
CA THR A 63 -24.83 -4.66 -17.93
C THR A 63 -24.53 -3.71 -16.77
N PRO A 64 -24.60 -2.39 -16.98
CA PRO A 64 -24.27 -1.38 -15.98
C PRO A 64 -25.49 -1.10 -15.08
N SER A 65 -25.77 -1.98 -14.12
CA SER A 65 -26.86 -1.79 -13.16
C SER A 65 -26.63 -2.60 -11.89
N ASP A 66 -25.61 -2.24 -11.09
CA ASP A 66 -25.57 -2.42 -9.61
C ASP A 66 -24.17 -2.19 -8.99
N CYS A 67 -23.42 -1.20 -9.50
CA CYS A 67 -22.21 -0.73 -8.81
C CYS A 67 -22.63 0.37 -7.83
N GLY A 68 -22.90 -0.02 -6.58
CA GLY A 68 -23.04 0.90 -5.46
C GLY A 68 -21.88 1.91 -5.46
N HIS A 69 -22.22 3.16 -5.70
CA HIS A 69 -21.33 4.31 -5.71
C HIS A 69 -20.53 4.38 -4.40
N PHE A 70 -19.29 3.90 -4.42
CA PHE A 70 -18.29 4.34 -3.45
C PHE A 70 -17.76 5.68 -3.93
N VAL A 71 -18.51 6.73 -3.64
CA VAL A 71 -18.06 8.11 -3.80
C VAL A 71 -16.85 8.27 -2.89
N ASN A 72 -15.65 8.32 -3.47
CA ASN A 72 -14.50 8.91 -2.81
C ASN A 72 -14.80 10.41 -2.68
N ALA A 73 -15.51 10.77 -1.62
CA ALA A 73 -15.79 12.15 -1.24
C ALA A 73 -14.45 12.86 -1.04
N SER A 74 -14.01 13.50 -2.11
CA SER A 74 -12.96 14.52 -2.11
C SER A 74 -13.61 15.84 -1.72
N HIS A 75 -14.13 15.89 -0.50
CA HIS A 75 -14.42 17.13 0.21
C HIS A 75 -13.23 17.40 1.13
N ASP A 76 -12.14 17.86 0.52
CA ASP A 76 -11.07 18.59 1.21
C ASP A 76 -10.94 19.94 0.50
N ARG A 77 -11.91 20.81 0.75
CA ARG A 77 -11.76 22.27 0.67
C ARG A 77 -12.21 22.86 2.01
N GLY A 78 -11.51 22.45 3.05
CA GLY A 78 -11.41 23.22 4.27
C GLY A 78 -9.93 23.41 4.51
N ALA A 79 -9.44 24.64 4.33
CA ALA A 79 -8.18 25.07 4.92
C ALA A 79 -8.35 25.02 6.45
N ALA A 80 -8.36 23.81 7.01
CA ALA A 80 -8.20 23.61 8.43
C ALA A 80 -6.74 23.90 8.72
N VAL A 81 -6.50 25.09 9.25
CA VAL A 81 -5.39 25.42 10.15
C VAL A 81 -4.97 24.14 10.85
N GLY A 82 -3.71 23.76 10.67
CA GLY A 82 -3.15 22.49 11.10
C GLY A 82 -3.54 22.18 12.54
N SER A 83 -4.55 21.35 12.70
CA SER A 83 -4.78 20.63 13.94
C SER A 83 -3.68 19.58 14.02
N GLU A 84 -2.48 20.03 14.39
CA GLU A 84 -1.63 19.32 15.32
C GLU A 84 -2.45 19.05 16.60
N LEU A 85 -3.41 18.12 16.47
CA LEU A 85 -3.83 17.26 17.55
C LEU A 85 -2.60 16.40 17.82
N THR A 86 -1.64 17.07 18.46
CA THR A 86 -0.53 16.45 19.15
C THR A 86 -1.15 15.33 19.97
N ASP A 87 -0.53 14.16 19.92
CA ASP A 87 -0.89 12.92 20.61
C ASP A 87 -0.77 13.12 22.15
N GLN A 88 -1.29 14.21 22.72
CA GLN A 88 -1.08 14.68 24.10
C GLN A 88 -2.06 14.08 25.09
N GLY A 89 -3.12 13.43 24.62
CA GLY A 89 -4.13 12.83 25.50
C GLY A 89 -3.80 11.39 25.93
N GLN A 90 -2.91 10.69 25.23
CA GLN A 90 -2.44 9.40 25.71
C GLN A 90 -1.17 9.63 26.53
N PRO A 91 -1.10 9.16 27.78
CA PRO A 91 0.18 9.11 28.50
C PRO A 91 1.14 8.36 27.59
N CYS A 92 2.11 9.09 27.06
CA CYS A 92 3.21 8.53 26.33
C CYS A 92 3.87 7.58 27.32
N PHE A 93 3.64 6.27 27.13
CA PHE A 93 4.52 5.25 27.68
C PHE A 93 5.94 5.77 27.47
N GLY A 94 6.68 5.94 28.57
CA GLY A 94 7.88 6.77 28.61
C GLY A 94 8.71 6.56 27.34
N THR A 95 9.09 7.66 26.69
CA THR A 95 9.88 7.58 25.46
C THR A 95 11.06 6.66 25.76
N PRO A 96 11.19 5.51 25.06
CA PRO A 96 12.25 4.57 25.35
C PRO A 96 13.59 5.29 25.25
N ALA A 97 14.53 4.95 26.12
CA ALA A 97 15.87 5.52 26.07
C ALA A 97 16.39 5.45 24.62
N PRO A 98 16.91 6.54 24.05
CA PRO A 98 17.28 6.60 22.64
C PRO A 98 18.29 5.52 22.27
N ASP A 99 19.13 5.13 23.24
CA ASP A 99 20.20 4.13 23.07
C ASP A 99 19.71 2.68 23.21
N SER A 100 18.44 2.47 23.58
CA SER A 100 17.85 1.13 23.58
C SER A 100 17.56 0.65 22.15
N LEU A 101 17.61 -0.66 21.92
CA LEU A 101 17.23 -1.26 20.63
C LEU A 101 15.82 -0.81 20.18
N ILE A 102 14.89 -0.69 21.13
CA ILE A 102 13.52 -0.21 20.86
C ILE A 102 13.54 1.28 20.49
N GLY A 103 14.31 2.11 21.19
CA GLY A 103 14.51 3.52 20.88
C GLY A 103 15.06 3.73 19.46
N GLU A 104 16.07 2.95 19.07
CA GLU A 104 16.64 2.95 17.72
C GLU A 104 15.58 2.58 16.66
N ILE A 105 14.82 1.50 16.88
CA ILE A 105 13.73 1.08 15.98
C ILE A 105 12.69 2.19 15.83
N VAL A 106 12.25 2.80 16.94
CA VAL A 106 11.25 3.88 16.91
C VAL A 106 11.77 5.09 16.14
N SER A 107 13.03 5.48 16.36
CA SER A 107 13.68 6.60 15.65
C SER A 107 13.77 6.35 14.14
N ILE A 108 14.25 5.16 13.73
CA ILE A 108 14.38 4.79 12.32
C ILE A 108 13.00 4.66 11.67
N TYR A 109 12.03 4.06 12.36
CA TYR A 109 10.68 3.85 11.83
C TYR A 109 9.94 5.18 11.59
N ARG A 110 10.10 6.17 12.49
CA ARG A 110 9.52 7.51 12.30
C ARG A 110 10.09 8.20 11.07
N ARG A 111 11.42 8.21 10.92
CA ARG A 111 12.11 8.75 9.73
C ARG A 111 11.66 8.06 8.44
N TYR A 112 11.54 6.72 8.46
CA TYR A 112 10.99 5.95 7.34
C TYR A 112 9.59 6.41 6.93
N GLU A 113 8.67 6.57 7.90
CA GLU A 113 7.30 7.01 7.62
C GLU A 113 7.22 8.47 7.15
N ASP A 114 8.12 9.34 7.61
CA ASP A 114 8.20 10.73 7.14
C ASP A 114 8.69 10.80 5.68
N LEU A 115 9.76 10.06 5.35
CA LEU A 115 10.26 9.94 3.97
C LEU A 115 9.19 9.39 3.02
N ARG A 116 8.47 8.34 3.45
CA ARG A 116 7.40 7.74 2.66
C ARG A 116 6.25 8.71 2.41
N ARG A 117 5.86 9.50 3.42
CA ARG A 117 4.83 10.55 3.28
C ARG A 117 5.29 11.69 2.39
N ALA A 118 6.56 12.11 2.50
CA ALA A 118 7.13 13.12 1.63
C ALA A 118 7.09 12.68 0.16
N ARG A 119 7.54 11.45 -0.13
CA ARG A 119 7.46 10.86 -1.49
C ARG A 119 6.03 10.84 -2.02
N GLN A 120 5.07 10.37 -1.20
CA GLN A 120 3.66 10.32 -1.59
C GLN A 120 3.08 11.70 -1.91
N ARG A 121 3.48 12.75 -1.16
CA ARG A 121 3.03 14.12 -1.44
C ARG A 121 3.55 14.62 -2.79
N ILE A 122 4.82 14.35 -3.12
CA ILE A 122 5.41 14.70 -4.41
C ILE A 122 4.69 13.96 -5.55
N GLU A 123 4.42 12.66 -5.38
CA GLU A 123 3.65 11.86 -6.34
C GLU A 123 2.24 12.43 -6.57
N LEU A 124 1.55 12.87 -5.50
CA LEU A 124 0.23 13.49 -5.62
C LEU A 124 0.29 14.85 -6.34
N GLN A 125 1.35 15.62 -6.17
CA GLN A 125 1.57 16.88 -6.91
C GLN A 125 1.84 16.63 -8.40
N ALA A 126 2.62 15.59 -8.72
CA ALA A 126 2.83 15.14 -10.09
C ALA A 126 1.50 14.74 -10.76
N ILE A 127 0.68 13.93 -10.08
CA ILE A 127 -0.66 13.57 -10.56
C ILE A 127 -1.55 14.81 -10.71
N ALA A 128 -1.49 15.76 -9.78
CA ALA A 128 -2.24 17.01 -9.89
C ALA A 128 -1.85 17.83 -11.13
N THR A 129 -0.56 17.82 -11.50
CA THR A 129 -0.06 18.44 -12.74
C THR A 129 -0.65 17.74 -13.97
N CYS A 130 -0.72 16.40 -14.00
CA CYS A 130 -1.37 15.69 -15.10
C CYS A 130 -2.88 16.02 -15.19
N ARG A 131 -3.55 16.21 -14.05
CA ARG A 131 -4.98 16.55 -14.01
C ARG A 131 -5.28 17.91 -14.63
N THR A 132 -4.37 18.88 -14.62
CA THR A 132 -4.62 20.19 -15.26
C THR A 132 -4.73 20.06 -16.79
N VAL A 133 -4.02 19.10 -17.39
CA VAL A 133 -4.11 18.77 -18.82
C VAL A 133 -5.42 18.08 -19.17
N CYS A 134 -5.93 17.25 -18.25
CA CYS A 134 -7.16 16.47 -18.43
C CYS A 134 -8.42 17.20 -17.95
N GLY A 135 -8.44 18.55 -17.92
CA GLY A 135 -9.62 19.32 -17.48
C GLY A 135 -10.04 19.06 -16.02
N GLY A 136 -9.12 18.61 -15.17
CA GLY A 136 -9.36 18.28 -13.76
C GLY A 136 -9.77 16.83 -13.49
N ASP A 137 -10.02 16.01 -14.51
CA ASP A 137 -10.44 14.61 -14.36
C ASP A 137 -9.38 13.77 -13.64
N LYS A 138 -9.78 13.11 -12.57
CA LYS A 138 -8.87 12.34 -11.71
C LYS A 138 -8.41 11.04 -12.36
N THR A 139 -9.29 10.38 -13.10
CA THR A 139 -9.02 9.06 -13.71
C THR A 139 -8.12 9.23 -14.91
N GLU A 140 -8.43 10.18 -15.79
CA GLU A 140 -7.61 10.51 -16.96
C GLU A 140 -6.26 11.09 -16.53
N GLY A 141 -6.22 11.98 -15.53
CA GLY A 141 -4.95 12.48 -14.98
C GLY A 141 -4.05 11.37 -14.41
N MET A 142 -4.63 10.34 -13.77
CA MET A 142 -3.88 9.19 -13.28
C MET A 142 -3.38 8.29 -14.43
N LYS A 143 -4.18 8.12 -15.49
CA LYS A 143 -3.74 7.40 -16.71
C LYS A 143 -2.58 8.13 -17.38
N LEU A 144 -2.71 9.45 -17.56
CA LEU A 144 -1.68 10.30 -18.16
C LEU A 144 -0.40 10.32 -17.31
N TYR A 145 -0.48 10.30 -15.99
CA TYR A 145 0.71 10.17 -15.14
C TYR A 145 1.48 8.86 -15.36
N LYS A 146 0.77 7.74 -15.60
CA LYS A 146 1.39 6.42 -15.85
C LYS A 146 1.97 6.29 -17.26
N ALA A 147 1.33 6.92 -18.23
CA ALA A 147 1.73 6.92 -19.63
C ALA A 147 1.75 8.38 -20.15
N PRO A 148 2.76 9.18 -19.72
CA PRO A 148 2.81 10.59 -20.08
C PRO A 148 3.12 10.76 -21.57
N THR A 149 2.51 11.76 -22.18
CA THR A 149 2.96 12.25 -23.50
C THR A 149 4.34 12.88 -23.36
N GLU A 150 5.07 13.04 -24.46
CA GLU A 150 6.42 13.62 -24.46
C GLU A 150 6.46 14.99 -23.74
N GLN A 151 5.50 15.86 -24.05
CA GLN A 151 5.39 17.17 -23.41
C GLN A 151 5.13 17.10 -21.90
N VAL A 152 4.27 16.18 -21.45
CA VAL A 152 3.95 16.00 -20.03
C VAL A 152 5.12 15.36 -19.30
N ALA A 153 5.88 14.47 -19.95
CA ALA A 153 7.07 13.86 -19.38
C ALA A 153 8.13 14.92 -19.00
N LEU A 154 8.32 15.96 -19.83
CA LEU A 154 9.18 17.10 -19.51
C LEU A 154 8.74 17.83 -18.24
N TRP A 155 7.42 18.01 -18.05
CA TRP A 155 6.87 18.64 -16.84
C TRP A 155 6.98 17.76 -15.60
N LEU A 156 6.98 16.44 -15.77
CA LEU A 156 7.12 15.47 -14.69
C LEU A 156 8.58 15.26 -14.24
N MET A 157 9.56 15.67 -15.06
CA MET A 157 10.99 15.49 -14.78
C MET A 157 11.43 16.01 -13.39
N PRO A 158 11.04 17.22 -12.95
CA PRO A 158 11.47 17.73 -11.63
C PRO A 158 10.91 16.90 -10.46
N TYR A 159 9.69 16.37 -10.57
CA TYR A 159 9.10 15.51 -9.55
C TYR A 159 9.84 14.17 -9.46
N GLY A 160 10.21 13.60 -10.61
CA GLY A 160 11.05 12.40 -10.68
C GLY A 160 12.40 12.61 -9.99
N ALA A 161 13.08 13.73 -10.29
CA ALA A 161 14.34 14.10 -9.66
C ALA A 161 14.22 14.26 -8.14
N ALA A 162 13.12 14.87 -7.65
CA ALA A 162 12.86 15.02 -6.22
C ALA A 162 12.53 13.70 -5.50
N MET A 163 11.85 12.76 -6.17
CA MET A 163 11.49 11.45 -5.58
C MET A 163 12.67 10.45 -5.54
N ALA A 164 13.66 10.62 -6.41
CA ALA A 164 14.81 9.73 -6.51
C ALA A 164 15.57 9.56 -5.17
N PRO A 165 16.06 10.62 -4.50
CA PRO A 165 16.78 10.49 -3.23
C PRO A 165 15.90 9.91 -2.11
N LEU A 166 14.61 10.25 -2.09
CA LEU A 166 13.68 9.69 -1.11
C LEU A 166 13.53 8.19 -1.28
N THR A 167 13.46 7.70 -2.52
CA THR A 167 13.31 6.26 -2.80
C THR A 167 14.53 5.46 -2.34
N VAL A 168 15.74 6.02 -2.50
CA VAL A 168 16.98 5.41 -1.99
C VAL A 168 16.96 5.38 -0.46
N ALA A 169 16.71 6.52 0.19
CA ALA A 169 16.68 6.62 1.64
C ALA A 169 15.61 5.70 2.28
N ILE A 170 14.42 5.58 1.67
CA ILE A 170 13.36 4.66 2.11
C ILE A 170 13.88 3.21 2.12
N LYS A 171 14.52 2.76 1.02
CA LYS A 171 15.07 1.40 0.92
C LYS A 171 16.16 1.14 1.97
N GLU A 172 17.00 2.13 2.25
CA GLU A 172 18.02 2.01 3.30
C GLU A 172 17.39 1.84 4.68
N HIS A 173 16.37 2.64 5.01
CA HIS A 173 15.65 2.51 6.27
C HIS A 173 14.92 1.16 6.38
N GLU A 174 14.37 0.61 5.28
CA GLU A 174 13.76 -0.73 5.28
C GLU A 174 14.79 -1.82 5.58
N LYS A 175 16.00 -1.72 5.02
CA LYS A 175 17.10 -2.64 5.33
C LYS A 175 17.50 -2.54 6.80
N LEU A 176 17.61 -1.33 7.35
CA LEU A 176 17.92 -1.11 8.76
C LEU A 176 16.84 -1.68 9.68
N LEU A 177 15.56 -1.38 9.42
CA LEU A 177 14.43 -1.94 10.18
C LEU A 177 14.41 -3.46 10.12
N THR A 178 14.74 -4.06 8.97
CA THR A 178 14.85 -5.52 8.86
C THR A 178 15.98 -6.07 9.73
N LYS A 179 17.15 -5.42 9.74
CA LYS A 179 18.29 -5.81 10.60
C LYS A 179 17.94 -5.68 12.08
N LEU A 180 17.34 -4.57 12.50
CA LEU A 180 16.94 -4.33 13.89
C LEU A 180 15.82 -5.28 14.32
N GLY A 181 14.86 -5.56 13.44
CA GLY A 181 13.79 -6.51 13.69
C GLY A 181 14.27 -7.92 14.01
N LYS A 182 15.36 -8.38 13.38
CA LYS A 182 16.01 -9.66 13.68
C LYS A 182 16.67 -9.73 15.06
N LYS A 183 17.04 -8.58 15.63
CA LYS A 183 17.64 -8.48 16.98
C LYS A 183 16.60 -8.49 18.10
N LEU A 184 15.31 -8.41 17.77
CA LEU A 184 14.25 -8.39 18.77
C LEU A 184 14.14 -9.77 19.46
N PRO A 185 13.78 -9.81 20.76
CA PRO A 185 13.74 -11.05 21.54
C PRO A 185 12.70 -12.07 21.02
N VAL A 186 11.77 -11.64 20.17
CA VAL A 186 10.74 -12.50 19.55
C VAL A 186 11.04 -12.85 18.10
N ALA A 187 12.21 -12.52 17.56
CA ALA A 187 12.54 -12.77 16.16
C ALA A 187 12.37 -14.26 15.78
N ALA A 188 12.88 -15.18 16.63
CA ALA A 188 12.73 -16.61 16.42
C ALA A 188 11.26 -17.08 16.38
N TRP A 189 10.38 -16.45 17.17
CA TRP A 189 8.94 -16.73 17.09
C TRP A 189 8.34 -16.14 15.81
N ALA A 190 8.71 -14.93 15.42
CA ALA A 190 8.19 -14.27 14.23
C ALA A 190 8.51 -15.06 12.94
N ASP A 191 9.69 -15.69 12.89
CA ASP A 191 10.11 -16.55 11.77
C ASP A 191 9.21 -17.79 11.61
N THR A 192 8.53 -18.23 12.68
CA THR A 192 7.54 -19.32 12.61
C THR A 192 6.18 -18.89 12.02
N VAL A 193 5.95 -17.59 11.80
CA VAL A 193 4.70 -17.04 11.29
C VAL A 193 4.85 -16.63 9.83
N PRO A 194 4.36 -17.43 8.86
CA PRO A 194 4.48 -17.10 7.45
C PRO A 194 3.85 -15.74 7.13
N GLY A 195 4.61 -14.89 6.43
CA GLY A 195 4.19 -13.53 6.08
C GLY A 195 4.52 -12.45 7.12
N LEU A 196 4.95 -12.80 8.34
CA LEU A 196 5.42 -11.83 9.33
C LEU A 196 6.94 -11.60 9.19
N SER A 197 7.34 -10.76 8.24
CA SER A 197 8.75 -10.40 8.06
C SER A 197 9.34 -9.66 9.28
N PRO A 198 10.67 -9.73 9.54
CA PRO A 198 11.33 -8.93 10.58
C PRO A 198 11.10 -7.41 10.43
N ARG A 199 10.92 -6.93 9.20
CA ARG A 199 10.55 -5.53 8.92
C ARG A 199 9.18 -5.18 9.51
N PHE A 200 8.17 -6.06 9.34
CA PHE A 200 6.85 -5.83 9.93
C PHE A 200 6.89 -5.90 11.46
N LEU A 201 7.69 -6.80 12.01
CA LEU A 201 7.90 -6.86 13.45
C LEU A 201 8.50 -5.54 13.99
N ALA A 202 9.55 -5.02 13.35
CA ALA A 202 10.14 -3.72 13.69
C ALA A 202 9.13 -2.57 13.51
N ALA A 203 8.31 -2.59 12.46
CA ALA A 203 7.26 -1.58 12.26
C ALA A 203 6.18 -1.60 13.36
N ILE A 204 5.77 -2.78 13.84
CA ILE A 204 4.84 -2.89 14.98
C ILE A 204 5.47 -2.23 16.22
N VAL A 205 6.73 -2.53 16.53
CA VAL A 205 7.45 -1.93 17.66
C VAL A 205 7.58 -0.42 17.49
N GLY A 206 7.93 0.05 16.28
CA GLY A 206 8.03 1.45 15.93
C GLY A 206 6.72 2.24 16.13
N GLU A 207 5.57 1.65 15.79
CA GLU A 207 4.25 2.24 16.06
C GLU A 207 3.83 2.15 17.53
N CYS A 208 4.23 1.09 18.22
CA CYS A 208 3.95 0.93 19.64
C CYS A 208 4.70 1.98 20.46
N GLY A 209 5.98 2.22 20.15
CA GLY A 209 6.88 3.07 20.93
C GLY A 209 7.51 2.35 22.13
N THR A 210 7.17 1.09 22.35
CA THR A 210 7.58 0.22 23.46
C THR A 210 7.47 -1.23 22.97
N GLY A 211 8.06 -2.19 23.69
CA GLY A 211 7.91 -3.61 23.40
C GLY A 211 6.44 -4.05 23.51
N PRO A 212 5.89 -4.79 22.52
CA PRO A 212 4.52 -5.31 22.58
C PRO A 212 4.17 -6.04 23.89
N GLY A 213 5.12 -6.73 24.53
CA GLY A 213 4.89 -7.42 25.80
C GLY A 213 4.77 -6.51 27.02
N GLU A 214 5.23 -5.26 26.94
CA GLU A 214 5.21 -4.30 28.06
C GLU A 214 3.81 -3.70 28.28
N PHE A 215 2.91 -3.78 27.30
CA PHE A 215 1.52 -3.38 27.48
C PHE A 215 0.86 -4.19 28.62
N LYS A 216 0.11 -3.49 29.48
CA LYS A 216 -0.63 -4.08 30.63
C LYS A 216 -1.50 -5.27 30.23
N SER A 217 -2.12 -5.19 29.06
CA SER A 217 -2.96 -6.27 28.51
C SER A 217 -2.94 -6.27 26.98
N VAL A 218 -3.31 -7.41 26.40
CA VAL A 218 -3.51 -7.54 24.95
C VAL A 218 -4.54 -6.53 24.43
N SER A 219 -5.57 -6.22 25.21
CA SER A 219 -6.58 -5.22 24.86
C SER A 219 -6.00 -3.81 24.74
N ALA A 220 -5.02 -3.45 25.59
CA ALA A 220 -4.31 -2.18 25.49
C ALA A 220 -3.48 -2.11 24.20
N LEU A 221 -2.79 -3.20 23.85
CA LEU A 221 -2.08 -3.33 22.57
C LEU A 221 -3.04 -3.23 21.38
N TRP A 222 -4.21 -3.88 21.44
CA TRP A 222 -5.22 -3.75 20.40
C TRP A 222 -5.73 -2.31 20.24
N LYS A 223 -5.97 -1.60 21.35
CA LYS A 223 -6.37 -0.17 21.31
C LYS A 223 -5.29 0.67 20.66
N ARG A 224 -4.02 0.46 21.03
CA ARG A 224 -2.87 1.16 20.42
C ARG A 224 -2.81 0.95 18.91
N MET A 225 -3.03 -0.29 18.43
CA MET A 225 -2.94 -0.64 17.02
C MET A 225 -4.23 -0.40 16.20
N GLY A 226 -5.25 0.26 16.77
CA GLY A 226 -6.49 0.58 16.05
C GLY A 226 -7.47 -0.60 15.90
N MET A 227 -7.37 -1.61 16.76
CA MET A 227 -8.07 -2.90 16.67
C MET A 227 -9.10 -3.13 17.79
N ALA A 228 -9.22 -2.20 18.74
CA ALA A 228 -10.16 -2.32 19.87
C ALA A 228 -11.63 -2.26 19.42
N VAL A 229 -12.49 -2.74 20.32
CA VAL A 229 -13.94 -2.55 20.27
C VAL A 229 -14.27 -1.55 21.38
N ILE A 230 -14.94 -0.46 21.04
CA ILE A 230 -15.25 0.66 21.95
C ILE A 230 -16.75 0.90 21.81
N ASN A 231 -17.47 0.85 22.93
CA ASN A 231 -18.94 1.03 22.98
C ASN A 231 -19.68 0.12 21.99
N GLY A 232 -19.32 -1.16 21.94
CA GLY A 232 -19.89 -2.15 21.02
C GLY A 232 -19.48 -2.00 19.55
N GLY A 233 -18.83 -0.88 19.18
CA GLY A 233 -18.40 -0.57 17.83
C GLY A 233 -16.92 -0.85 17.57
N ARG A 234 -16.54 -0.94 16.29
CA ARG A 234 -15.12 -0.94 15.92
C ARG A 234 -14.48 0.42 16.21
N GLN A 235 -13.25 0.42 16.70
CA GLN A 235 -12.41 1.63 16.72
C GLN A 235 -12.29 2.21 15.30
N ARG A 236 -12.66 3.49 15.13
CA ARG A 236 -12.68 4.22 13.85
C ARG A 236 -12.36 5.69 14.09
N ARG A 237 -12.11 6.43 13.02
CA ARG A 237 -12.03 7.91 13.09
C ARG A 237 -13.41 8.45 13.44
N VAL A 238 -13.48 9.20 14.52
CA VAL A 238 -14.67 9.94 14.98
C VAL A 238 -14.22 11.36 15.34
N THR A 239 -15.17 12.29 15.41
CA THR A 239 -14.95 13.69 15.80
C THR A 239 -15.42 13.94 17.23
N GLY A 240 -15.01 15.07 17.82
CA GLY A 240 -15.38 15.47 19.18
C GLY A 240 -14.72 14.64 20.29
N ASP A 241 -15.30 14.63 21.48
CA ASP A 241 -14.73 13.97 22.68
C ASP A 241 -14.54 12.46 22.50
N ALA A 242 -15.42 11.83 21.71
CA ALA A 242 -15.29 10.44 21.34
C ALA A 242 -13.97 10.14 20.60
N ALA A 243 -13.34 11.13 19.95
CA ALA A 243 -12.06 10.96 19.27
C ALA A 243 -10.94 10.59 20.25
N ILE A 244 -10.97 11.16 21.45
CA ILE A 244 -10.02 10.89 22.53
C ILE A 244 -10.19 9.46 23.02
N GLU A 245 -11.44 9.05 23.28
CA GLU A 245 -11.74 7.68 23.71
C GLU A 245 -11.31 6.66 22.64
N HIS A 246 -11.64 6.96 21.38
CA HIS A 246 -11.29 6.12 20.24
C HIS A 246 -9.78 6.05 20.03
N GLY A 247 -9.02 7.13 20.20
CA GLY A 247 -7.56 7.16 19.99
C GLY A 247 -7.15 6.55 18.64
N TYR A 248 -7.97 6.74 17.60
CA TYR A 248 -7.79 6.03 16.33
C TYR A 248 -6.70 6.67 15.48
N VAL A 249 -5.65 5.91 15.20
CA VAL A 249 -4.57 6.33 14.29
C VAL A 249 -4.64 5.51 13.01
N ALA A 250 -5.01 6.14 11.90
CA ALA A 250 -5.21 5.49 10.61
C ALA A 250 -3.95 4.74 10.11
N ARG A 251 -2.77 5.29 10.37
CA ARG A 251 -1.47 4.70 10.01
C ARG A 251 -1.26 3.32 10.67
N ARG A 252 -1.49 3.23 11.99
CA ARG A 252 -1.39 1.97 12.75
C ARG A 252 -2.38 0.92 12.24
N ARG A 253 -3.61 1.34 11.95
CA ARG A 253 -4.62 0.43 11.37
C ARG A 253 -4.21 -0.07 9.98
N ALA A 254 -3.66 0.81 9.14
CA ALA A 254 -3.20 0.45 7.79
C ALA A 254 -2.00 -0.52 7.85
N LEU A 255 -1.08 -0.34 8.79
CA LEU A 255 -0.01 -1.31 9.04
C LEU A 255 -0.60 -2.69 9.36
N MET A 256 -1.52 -2.78 10.32
CA MET A 256 -2.15 -4.06 10.67
C MET A 256 -2.94 -4.67 9.52
N TRP A 257 -3.58 -3.85 8.68
CA TRP A 257 -4.28 -4.33 7.49
C TRP A 257 -3.34 -5.02 6.52
N ASN A 258 -2.17 -4.44 6.28
CA ASN A 258 -1.16 -5.02 5.39
C ASN A 258 -0.59 -6.32 5.97
N ILE A 259 -0.32 -6.35 7.28
CA ILE A 259 0.16 -7.56 7.97
C ILE A 259 -0.89 -8.67 7.89
N GLY A 260 -2.16 -8.36 8.17
CA GLY A 260 -3.25 -9.31 8.03
C GLY A 260 -3.40 -9.84 6.61
N ASP A 261 -3.12 -9.01 5.60
CA ASP A 261 -3.17 -9.43 4.19
C ASP A 261 -2.09 -10.47 3.89
N GLN A 262 -0.88 -10.22 4.36
CA GLN A 262 0.27 -11.10 4.13
C GLN A 262 0.09 -12.41 4.90
N VAL A 263 -0.20 -12.35 6.20
CA VAL A 263 -0.28 -13.53 7.08
C VAL A 263 -1.51 -14.38 6.78
N ALA A 264 -2.69 -13.78 6.68
CA ALA A 264 -3.94 -14.53 6.59
C ALA A 264 -4.31 -14.93 5.16
N VAL A 265 -4.05 -14.05 4.17
CA VAL A 265 -4.56 -14.21 2.81
C VAL A 265 -3.46 -14.71 1.88
N ARG A 266 -2.41 -13.93 1.67
CA ARG A 266 -1.40 -14.22 0.64
C ARG A 266 -0.52 -15.42 0.98
N GLN A 267 -0.08 -15.53 2.22
CA GLN A 267 0.74 -16.65 2.70
C GLN A 267 -0.11 -17.73 3.39
N GLY A 268 -1.33 -17.40 3.80
CA GLY A 268 -2.22 -18.31 4.52
C GLY A 268 -3.11 -19.16 3.62
N VAL A 269 -3.54 -18.65 2.46
CA VAL A 269 -4.55 -19.31 1.62
C VAL A 269 -4.08 -19.44 0.18
N ARG A 270 -4.27 -20.63 -0.39
CA ARG A 270 -4.11 -20.89 -1.81
C ARG A 270 -5.49 -21.01 -2.44
N ASN A 271 -5.69 -20.32 -3.56
CA ASN A 271 -6.88 -20.50 -4.39
C ASN A 271 -6.48 -21.36 -5.59
N PRO A 272 -6.64 -22.69 -5.53
CA PRO A 272 -6.45 -23.53 -6.70
C PRO A 272 -7.35 -23.05 -7.84
N LYS A 273 -6.84 -23.14 -9.06
CA LYS A 273 -7.58 -22.84 -10.27
C LYS A 273 -7.86 -24.13 -11.02
N ASP A 274 -9.01 -24.21 -11.66
CA ASP A 274 -9.29 -25.26 -12.65
C ASP A 274 -8.52 -25.00 -13.96
N ASP A 275 -8.70 -25.89 -14.93
CA ASP A 275 -8.10 -25.79 -16.26
C ASP A 275 -8.55 -24.52 -17.02
N ASP A 276 -9.71 -23.95 -16.67
CA ASP A 276 -10.22 -22.67 -17.18
C ASP A 276 -9.60 -21.44 -16.47
N GLY A 277 -8.77 -21.66 -15.44
CA GLY A 277 -8.18 -20.59 -14.63
C GLY A 277 -9.13 -19.97 -13.59
N LYS A 278 -10.32 -20.54 -13.37
CA LYS A 278 -11.29 -20.08 -12.37
C LYS A 278 -10.96 -20.68 -10.99
N PRO A 279 -11.12 -19.91 -9.90
CA PRO A 279 -10.83 -20.41 -8.56
C PRO A 279 -11.85 -21.48 -8.15
N THR A 280 -11.39 -22.71 -7.88
CA THR A 280 -12.24 -23.85 -7.49
C THR A 280 -12.52 -23.90 -5.99
N GLY A 281 -11.80 -23.11 -5.19
CA GLY A 281 -11.97 -23.06 -3.76
C GLY A 281 -10.86 -22.27 -3.08
N ALA A 282 -10.82 -22.35 -1.75
CA ALA A 282 -9.78 -21.76 -0.94
C ALA A 282 -9.26 -22.82 0.04
N ASN A 283 -7.97 -23.13 -0.07
CA ASN A 283 -7.29 -24.12 0.77
C ASN A 283 -6.33 -23.42 1.71
N ALA A 284 -6.36 -23.79 2.99
CA ALA A 284 -5.38 -23.31 3.95
C ALA A 284 -3.99 -23.90 3.66
N ILE A 285 -2.97 -23.04 3.63
CA ILE A 285 -1.56 -23.44 3.52
C ILE A 285 -0.95 -23.64 4.90
N ASN A 286 -1.42 -22.89 5.90
CA ASN A 286 -0.92 -22.90 7.28
C ASN A 286 -2.06 -22.61 8.28
N ASP A 287 -1.73 -22.70 9.57
CA ASP A 287 -2.67 -22.49 10.69
C ASP A 287 -3.36 -21.11 10.64
N TRP A 288 -2.67 -20.07 10.18
CA TRP A 288 -3.25 -18.72 10.07
C TRP A 288 -4.28 -18.62 8.95
N GLY A 289 -4.02 -19.30 7.83
CA GLY A 289 -4.96 -19.47 6.74
C GLY A 289 -6.18 -20.29 7.14
N ALA A 290 -5.97 -21.39 7.88
CA ALA A 290 -7.05 -22.22 8.40
C ALA A 290 -7.97 -21.41 9.32
N LEU A 291 -7.38 -20.66 10.27
CA LEU A 291 -8.11 -19.77 11.17
C LEU A 291 -8.91 -18.69 10.41
N TYR A 292 -8.33 -18.15 9.33
CA TYR A 292 -9.00 -17.18 8.48
C TYR A 292 -10.20 -17.79 7.73
N LEU A 293 -10.03 -18.96 7.12
CA LEU A 293 -11.09 -19.63 6.37
C LEU A 293 -12.23 -20.08 7.28
N GLU A 294 -11.91 -20.68 8.44
CA GLU A 294 -12.87 -21.04 9.47
C GLU A 294 -13.67 -19.81 9.91
N ARG A 295 -12.98 -18.71 10.25
CA ARG A 295 -13.66 -17.50 10.69
C ARG A 295 -14.49 -16.87 9.57
N LYS A 296 -14.03 -16.92 8.33
CA LYS A 296 -14.78 -16.40 7.18
C LYS A 296 -16.06 -17.20 6.95
N ALA A 297 -16.00 -18.53 7.03
CA ALA A 297 -17.18 -19.40 6.94
C ALA A 297 -18.18 -19.10 8.06
N TYR A 298 -17.70 -18.96 9.31
CA TYR A 298 -18.54 -18.55 10.44
C TYR A 298 -19.23 -17.20 10.20
N GLU A 299 -18.52 -16.19 9.68
CA GLU A 299 -19.12 -14.87 9.43
C GLU A 299 -20.11 -14.88 8.27
N ILE A 300 -19.93 -15.75 7.26
CA ILE A 300 -20.88 -15.93 6.14
C ILE A 300 -22.18 -16.57 6.65
N ALA A 301 -22.08 -17.57 7.52
CA ALA A 301 -23.24 -18.25 8.10
C ALA A 301 -24.01 -17.39 9.10
N ARG A 302 -23.44 -16.26 9.55
CA ARG A 302 -24.08 -15.37 10.53
C ARG A 302 -25.03 -14.40 9.84
N GLU A 303 -26.21 -14.23 10.42
CA GLU A 303 -27.13 -13.15 10.06
C GLU A 303 -26.82 -11.89 10.87
N VAL A 304 -26.93 -10.71 10.25
CA VAL A 304 -26.78 -9.42 10.97
C VAL A 304 -28.13 -8.94 11.50
N GLU A 305 -29.16 -9.13 10.68
CA GLU A 305 -30.57 -8.87 10.95
C GLU A 305 -31.33 -10.13 10.50
N PRO A 306 -32.49 -10.47 11.07
CA PRO A 306 -33.27 -11.63 10.65
C PRO A 306 -33.46 -11.64 9.13
N GLY A 307 -32.94 -12.67 8.46
CA GLY A 307 -33.02 -12.81 7.00
C GLY A 307 -32.01 -11.99 6.19
N LYS A 308 -31.06 -11.29 6.81
CA LYS A 308 -30.01 -10.52 6.12
C LYS A 308 -28.62 -11.11 6.36
N PRO A 309 -28.12 -11.95 5.43
CA PRO A 309 -26.81 -12.56 5.57
C PRO A 309 -25.69 -11.52 5.46
N VAL A 310 -24.58 -11.77 6.15
CA VAL A 310 -23.37 -10.95 6.03
C VAL A 310 -22.83 -11.06 4.59
N THR A 311 -22.62 -9.92 3.93
CA THR A 311 -22.01 -9.93 2.59
C THR A 311 -20.60 -10.56 2.62
N PRO A 312 -20.17 -11.27 1.55
CA PRO A 312 -18.87 -11.93 1.52
C PRO A 312 -17.68 -11.01 1.83
N MET A 313 -17.77 -9.74 1.42
CA MET A 313 -16.75 -8.72 1.71
C MET A 313 -16.73 -8.34 3.21
N HIS A 314 -17.89 -8.22 3.86
CA HIS A 314 -17.94 -7.98 5.31
C HIS A 314 -17.39 -9.18 6.09
N ALA A 315 -17.73 -10.41 5.67
CA ALA A 315 -17.20 -11.62 6.27
C ALA A 315 -15.66 -11.70 6.13
N HIS A 316 -15.13 -11.42 4.92
CA HIS A 316 -13.70 -11.31 4.67
C HIS A 316 -13.01 -10.33 5.64
N ASN A 317 -13.52 -9.10 5.73
CA ASN A 317 -12.95 -8.05 6.56
C ASN A 317 -12.98 -8.39 8.07
N ARG A 318 -14.04 -9.04 8.53
CA ARG A 318 -14.17 -9.49 9.93
C ARG A 318 -13.25 -10.66 10.24
N ALA A 319 -13.15 -11.64 9.34
CA ALA A 319 -12.23 -12.78 9.48
C ALA A 319 -10.77 -12.33 9.50
N LYS A 320 -10.39 -11.42 8.58
CA LYS A 320 -9.06 -10.81 8.56
C LYS A 320 -8.76 -10.06 9.86
N ARG A 321 -9.70 -9.21 10.33
CA ARG A 321 -9.57 -8.50 11.61
C ARG A 321 -9.39 -9.47 12.79
N TYR A 322 -10.08 -10.60 12.79
CA TYR A 322 -9.96 -11.62 13.83
C TYR A 322 -8.54 -12.22 13.86
N VAL A 323 -8.00 -12.57 12.68
CA VAL A 323 -6.62 -13.05 12.56
C VAL A 323 -5.61 -11.99 13.00
N GLU A 324 -5.77 -10.73 12.59
CA GLU A 324 -4.93 -9.61 13.04
C GLU A 324 -4.91 -9.49 14.58
N LYS A 325 -6.07 -9.64 15.25
CA LYS A 325 -6.15 -9.64 16.72
C LYS A 325 -5.50 -10.86 17.35
N ARG A 326 -5.65 -12.05 16.75
CA ARG A 326 -4.99 -13.28 17.22
C ARG A 326 -3.47 -13.15 17.11
N LEU A 327 -2.97 -12.58 16.01
CA LEU A 327 -1.54 -12.35 15.79
C LEU A 327 -0.94 -11.44 16.88
N LEU A 328 -1.58 -10.30 17.16
CA LEU A 328 -1.11 -9.39 18.23
C LEU A 328 -1.15 -10.05 19.62
N ARG A 329 -2.13 -10.93 19.88
CA ARG A 329 -2.20 -11.69 21.13
C ARG A 329 -1.03 -12.66 21.25
N GLU A 330 -0.72 -13.42 20.21
CA GLU A 330 0.39 -14.38 20.24
C GLU A 330 1.75 -13.65 20.28
N LEU A 331 1.89 -12.52 19.58
CA LEU A 331 3.07 -11.65 19.70
C LEU A 331 3.26 -11.14 21.14
N TRP A 332 2.20 -10.64 21.78
CA TRP A 332 2.26 -10.18 23.18
C TRP A 332 2.71 -11.29 24.14
N LYS A 333 2.20 -12.51 23.97
CA LYS A 333 2.60 -13.68 24.77
C LYS A 333 4.06 -14.07 24.50
N ALA A 334 4.44 -14.17 23.23
CA ALA A 334 5.80 -14.54 22.81
C ALA A 334 6.83 -13.56 23.39
N TRP A 335 6.51 -12.26 23.37
CA TRP A 335 7.37 -11.22 23.94
C TRP A 335 7.57 -11.39 25.43
N ARG A 336 6.50 -11.61 26.19
CA ARG A 336 6.60 -11.86 27.63
C ARG A 336 7.36 -13.14 27.96
N ARG A 337 7.18 -14.21 27.18
CA ARG A 337 7.96 -15.44 27.35
C ARG A 337 9.44 -15.22 27.09
N ALA A 338 9.78 -14.39 26.10
CA ALA A 338 11.17 -14.09 25.78
C ALA A 338 11.83 -13.25 26.90
N LEU A 339 11.12 -12.29 27.49
CA LEU A 339 11.62 -11.51 28.63
C LEU A 339 11.69 -12.30 29.95
N ALA A 340 10.83 -13.30 30.13
CA ALA A 340 10.78 -14.11 31.35
C ALA A 340 11.83 -15.22 31.39
N ARG A 341 12.43 -15.58 30.24
CA ARG A 341 13.57 -16.50 30.24
C ARG A 341 14.77 -15.73 30.76
N PRO A 342 15.32 -16.06 31.94
CA PRO A 342 16.66 -15.60 32.24
C PRO A 342 17.55 -16.14 31.11
N GLU A 343 18.32 -15.26 30.47
CA GLU A 343 19.43 -15.70 29.62
C GLU A 343 20.18 -16.77 30.43
N PRO A 344 20.44 -17.97 29.88
CA PRO A 344 21.20 -18.98 30.58
C PRO A 344 22.54 -18.32 30.90
N SER A 345 22.73 -17.90 32.16
CA SER A 345 23.93 -17.23 32.62
C SER A 345 25.07 -18.20 32.32
N GLY A 346 25.86 -17.88 31.29
CA GLY A 346 26.92 -18.71 30.76
C GLY A 346 28.07 -18.86 31.75
N ILE A 347 27.81 -19.60 32.83
CA ILE A 347 28.81 -20.16 33.72
C ILE A 347 28.43 -21.63 33.86
N ALA A 348 28.76 -22.42 32.84
CA ALA A 348 29.03 -23.82 33.09
C ALA A 348 30.30 -23.83 33.97
N PRO A 349 30.27 -24.39 35.19
CA PRO A 349 31.50 -24.55 35.95
C PRO A 349 32.45 -25.43 35.12
N ALA A 350 33.62 -24.88 34.79
CA ALA A 350 34.71 -25.66 34.25
C ALA A 350 34.99 -26.82 35.21
N SER A 351 34.79 -28.04 34.72
CA SER A 351 35.05 -29.28 35.46
C SER A 351 36.53 -29.64 35.40
#